data_AF-A0A7X1KEH4-F1
#
_entry.id   AF-A0A7X1KEH4-F1
#
_cell.length_a   1.000
_cell.length_b   1.000
_cell.length_c   1.000
_cell.angle_alpha   90.00
_cell.angle_beta   90.00
_cell.angle_gamma   90.00
#
_symmetry.space_group_name_H-M   'P 1'
#
loop_
_entity.id
_entity.type
_entity.pdbx_description
1 polymer ?
#
loop_
_entity_poly.entity_id
_entity_poly.type
_entity_poly.pdbx_seq_one_letter_code
_entity_poly.pdbx_strand_id
1 'polypeptide(L)'
;MSLASSVEEEFGRMKAQVDGLVARFDLAWKNLRNQLEPKELQAILDLVQRAHDQAQYAIAHGDLPPGQPPVPWELAHGLSVLHLGAAQPLPQSVDQLATQVLKDGSLLGCRKWELLDLKWSEALVAWIENLRDHATFGTTPALLQIPDEVLLDLAGDWGTGYFEPQSAAQRVADLITADQPQVTIHLGDVYYAGTDSDERNNLASWPMGSKASFSLNSNHEMYSGAHGYFDEIQTLFPDQQGTSYFALFNTHWLIIGLDSAYASDEMQLYMDGNLNAVQEQWLSDLMASHGQGRKIILLSHHQGLDITGKTPTALYGQVCKALGNRVPDYWYWGHLHNGIFYAPKTDPQGMGVMNGRCVGHGAIPYGDASELDHAPGVLWSETQKAGDANYPLRVLNGYARVRLQGAQITEQFVSEKGTVRWPLV
;
A
#
# COMPACT_ATOMS: atom_id res chain seq x y z
N MET A 1 -2.91 30.50 37.90
CA MET A 1 -2.11 30.42 36.66
C MET A 1 -2.97 30.99 35.56
N SER A 2 -2.51 32.03 34.87
CA SER A 2 -3.33 32.70 33.84
C SER A 2 -3.24 31.94 32.52
N LEU A 3 -4.24 32.05 31.65
CA LEU A 3 -4.23 31.46 30.31
C LEU A 3 -2.96 31.81 29.51
N ALA A 4 -2.33 32.96 29.78
CA ALA A 4 -1.10 33.37 29.10
C ALA A 4 0.09 32.45 29.41
N SER A 5 0.22 31.95 30.64
CA SER A 5 1.34 31.07 31.00
C SER A 5 1.19 29.66 30.42
N SER A 6 -0.04 29.16 30.23
CA SER A 6 -0.26 27.86 29.58
C SER A 6 -0.03 27.92 28.08
N VAL A 7 -0.38 29.04 27.43
CA VAL A 7 -0.13 29.27 26.00
C VAL A 7 1.36 29.44 25.71
N GLU A 8 2.13 30.11 26.57
CA GLU A 8 3.59 30.22 26.42
C GLU A 8 4.30 28.87 26.63
N GLU A 9 3.87 28.05 27.58
CA GLU A 9 4.40 26.68 27.76
C GLU A 9 4.03 25.74 26.61
N GLU A 10 2.83 25.87 26.06
CA GLU A 10 2.38 25.11 24.89
C GLU A 10 3.17 25.52 23.64
N PHE A 11 3.34 26.83 23.42
CA PHE A 11 4.17 27.37 22.34
C PHE A 11 5.65 26.95 22.48
N GLY A 12 6.20 26.98 23.70
CA GLY A 12 7.56 26.53 23.99
C GLY A 12 7.77 25.04 23.72
N ARG A 13 6.80 24.19 24.08
CA ARG A 13 6.81 22.75 23.76
C ARG A 13 6.71 22.50 22.26
N MET A 14 5.81 23.19 21.58
CA MET A 14 5.60 23.06 20.14
C MET A 14 6.84 23.52 19.37
N LYS A 15 7.47 24.62 19.78
CA LYS A 15 8.74 25.10 19.22
C LYS A 15 9.89 24.12 19.44
N ALA A 16 10.03 23.56 20.64
CA ALA A 16 11.08 22.57 20.92
C ALA A 16 10.91 21.28 20.11
N GLN A 17 9.66 20.86 19.85
CA GLN A 17 9.36 19.74 18.96
C GLN A 17 9.75 20.04 17.51
N VAL A 18 9.43 21.24 17.01
CA VAL A 18 9.79 21.68 15.66
C VAL A 18 11.31 21.80 15.50
N ASP A 19 12.00 22.46 16.44
CA ASP A 19 13.46 22.61 16.42
C ASP A 19 14.18 21.24 16.51
N GLY A 20 13.63 20.31 17.30
CA GLY A 20 14.13 18.93 17.42
C GLY A 20 13.96 18.11 16.14
N LEU A 21 12.84 18.28 15.44
CA LEU A 21 12.61 17.70 14.12
C LEU A 21 13.64 18.23 13.12
N VAL A 22 13.76 19.56 12.97
CA VAL A 22 14.72 20.18 12.03
C VAL A 22 16.16 19.70 12.28
N ALA A 23 16.59 19.59 13.54
CA ALA A 23 17.91 19.08 13.87
C ALA A 23 18.09 17.59 13.50
N ARG A 24 17.05 16.76 13.64
CA ARG A 24 17.08 15.36 13.19
C ARG A 24 17.17 15.29 11.67
N PHE A 25 16.39 16.11 10.95
CA PHE A 25 16.45 16.21 9.49
C PHE A 25 17.86 16.59 8.99
N ASP A 26 18.46 17.64 9.55
CA ASP A 26 19.81 18.07 9.17
C ASP A 26 20.87 16.98 9.43
N LEU A 27 20.74 16.26 10.55
CA LEU A 27 21.65 15.17 10.90
C LEU A 27 21.46 13.96 9.97
N ALA A 28 20.23 13.55 9.70
CA ALA A 28 19.90 12.46 8.78
C ALA A 28 20.43 12.76 7.37
N TRP A 29 20.19 13.98 6.87
CA TRP A 29 20.67 14.41 5.57
C TRP A 29 22.20 14.46 5.50
N LYS A 30 22.86 14.94 6.56
CA LYS A 30 24.32 14.94 6.64
C LYS A 30 24.89 13.52 6.67
N ASN A 31 24.26 12.60 7.40
CA ASN A 31 24.67 11.21 7.47
C ASN A 31 24.51 10.52 6.10
N LEU A 32 23.37 10.73 5.43
CA LEU A 32 23.13 10.23 4.08
C LEU A 32 24.20 10.71 3.09
N ARG A 33 24.50 12.01 3.06
CA ARG A 33 25.54 12.55 2.15
C ARG A 33 26.91 11.92 2.36
N ASN A 34 27.21 11.41 3.56
CA ASN A 34 28.47 10.73 3.85
C ASN A 34 28.44 9.23 3.47
N GLN A 35 27.25 8.65 3.31
CA GLN A 35 27.06 7.23 2.98
C GLN A 35 26.88 6.98 1.48
N LEU A 36 26.42 7.98 0.72
CA LEU A 36 26.15 7.86 -0.71
C LEU A 36 27.35 8.24 -1.59
N GLU A 37 27.52 7.52 -2.69
CA GLU A 37 28.42 7.95 -3.75
C GLU A 37 27.89 9.24 -4.40
N PRO A 38 28.76 10.14 -4.91
CA PRO A 38 28.33 11.41 -5.49
C PRO A 38 27.27 11.29 -6.59
N LYS A 39 27.31 10.20 -7.36
CA LYS A 39 26.32 9.92 -8.41
C LYS A 39 24.96 9.54 -7.84
N GLU A 40 24.91 8.78 -6.75
CA GLU A 40 23.67 8.40 -6.07
C GLU A 40 23.03 9.61 -5.42
N LEU A 41 23.83 10.44 -4.73
CA LEU A 41 23.35 11.70 -4.16
C LEU A 41 22.76 12.61 -5.24
N GLN A 42 23.42 12.74 -6.40
CA GLN A 42 22.88 13.52 -7.51
C GLN A 42 21.57 12.94 -8.04
N ALA A 43 21.45 11.61 -8.14
CA ALA A 43 20.20 10.97 -8.57
C ALA A 43 19.04 11.25 -7.61
N ILE A 44 19.28 11.24 -6.29
CA ILE A 44 18.26 11.62 -5.30
C ILE A 44 17.88 13.09 -5.44
N LEU A 45 18.85 13.98 -5.61
CA LEU A 45 18.58 15.41 -5.83
C LEU A 45 17.74 15.65 -7.10
N ASP A 46 18.08 14.96 -8.19
CA ASP A 46 17.32 15.04 -9.44
C ASP A 46 15.89 14.49 -9.27
N LEU A 47 15.74 13.42 -8.48
CA LEU A 47 14.44 12.82 -8.19
C LEU A 47 13.55 13.75 -7.35
N VAL A 48 14.10 14.35 -6.29
CA VAL A 48 13.40 15.32 -5.44
C VAL A 48 13.04 16.59 -6.22
N GLN A 49 13.94 17.07 -7.10
CA GLN A 49 13.62 18.18 -7.99
C GLN A 49 12.47 17.84 -8.94
N ARG A 50 12.51 16.65 -9.56
CA ARG A 50 11.45 16.20 -10.46
C ARG A 50 10.12 16.03 -9.74
N ALA A 51 10.10 15.51 -8.51
CA ALA A 51 8.89 15.41 -7.69
C ALA A 51 8.25 16.78 -7.46
N HIS A 52 9.07 17.77 -7.10
CA HIS A 52 8.61 19.14 -6.92
C HIS A 52 8.05 19.74 -8.20
N ASP A 53 8.76 19.58 -9.33
CA ASP A 53 8.33 20.10 -10.64
C ASP A 53 7.02 19.43 -11.11
N GLN A 54 6.88 18.12 -10.88
CA GLN A 54 5.65 17.38 -11.18
C GLN A 54 4.49 17.84 -10.31
N ALA A 55 4.71 18.08 -9.01
CA ALA A 55 3.69 18.62 -8.12
C ALA A 55 3.24 20.03 -8.57
N GLN A 56 4.17 20.92 -8.91
CA GLN A 56 3.83 22.25 -9.46
C GLN A 56 3.03 22.14 -10.76
N TYR A 57 3.43 21.24 -11.65
CA TYR A 57 2.71 21.00 -12.88
C TYR A 57 1.28 20.50 -12.61
N ALA A 58 1.11 19.52 -11.73
CA ALA A 58 -0.20 18.97 -11.37
C ALA A 58 -1.11 20.00 -10.71
N ILE A 59 -0.58 20.88 -9.85
CA ILE A 59 -1.34 22.00 -9.27
C ILE A 59 -1.89 22.93 -10.36
N ALA A 60 -1.10 23.19 -11.41
CA ALA A 60 -1.48 24.11 -12.48
C ALA A 60 -2.37 23.47 -13.56
N HIS A 61 -2.27 22.14 -13.78
CA HIS A 61 -2.89 21.47 -14.93
C HIS A 61 -3.89 20.37 -14.57
N GLY A 62 -3.92 19.92 -13.30
CA GLY A 62 -4.79 18.83 -12.84
C GLY A 62 -4.35 17.42 -13.28
N ASP A 63 -3.13 17.25 -13.80
CA ASP A 63 -2.54 15.95 -14.16
C ASP A 63 -1.00 16.04 -14.08
N LEU A 64 -0.32 14.89 -14.04
CA LEU A 64 1.13 14.82 -14.14
C LEU A 64 1.62 15.19 -15.55
N PRO A 65 2.85 15.72 -15.69
CA PRO A 65 3.38 16.13 -16.99
C PRO A 65 3.55 14.92 -17.93
N PRO A 66 3.13 15.04 -19.20
CA PRO A 66 3.21 13.93 -20.14
C PRO A 66 4.67 13.59 -20.49
N GLY A 67 4.94 12.30 -20.73
CA GLY A 67 6.24 11.83 -21.20
C GLY A 67 7.34 11.77 -20.13
N GLN A 68 6.99 11.95 -18.85
CA GLN A 68 7.89 11.74 -17.72
C GLN A 68 7.36 10.61 -16.83
N PRO A 69 8.22 9.74 -16.29
CA PRO A 69 7.82 8.78 -15.27
C PRO A 69 7.30 9.52 -14.03
N PRO A 70 6.18 9.08 -13.42
CA PRO A 70 5.70 9.65 -12.18
C PRO A 70 6.75 9.48 -11.08
N VAL A 71 6.83 10.46 -10.18
CA VAL A 71 7.63 10.37 -8.95
C VAL A 71 6.68 10.28 -7.77
N PRO A 72 6.97 9.43 -6.77
CA PRO A 72 6.16 9.33 -5.57
C PRO A 72 6.02 10.67 -4.84
N TRP A 73 4.83 10.91 -4.28
CA TRP A 73 4.45 12.20 -3.70
C TRP A 73 5.11 12.48 -2.36
N GLU A 74 5.67 11.45 -1.73
CA GLU A 74 6.57 11.48 -0.57
C GLU A 74 7.74 12.44 -0.77
N LEU A 75 8.13 12.67 -2.02
CA LEU A 75 9.24 13.55 -2.38
C LEU A 75 8.82 14.99 -2.72
N ALA A 76 7.52 15.28 -2.86
CA ALA A 76 7.05 16.57 -3.41
C ALA A 76 7.52 17.78 -2.58
N HIS A 77 7.50 17.66 -1.26
CA HIS A 77 7.97 18.69 -0.33
C HIS A 77 9.48 18.63 -0.06
N GLY A 78 10.20 17.67 -0.64
CA GLY A 78 11.59 17.38 -0.31
C GLY A 78 12.53 18.58 -0.49
N LEU A 79 12.35 19.40 -1.53
CA LEU A 79 13.15 20.62 -1.71
C LEU A 79 12.98 21.61 -0.55
N SER A 80 11.74 21.82 -0.10
CA SER A 80 11.44 22.74 0.99
C SER A 80 11.92 22.20 2.34
N VAL A 81 11.66 20.93 2.61
CA VAL A 81 12.01 20.27 3.88
C VAL A 81 13.53 20.09 4.04
N LEU A 82 14.25 19.81 2.96
CA LEU A 82 15.71 19.66 2.97
C LEU A 82 16.45 21.00 2.75
N HIS A 83 15.73 22.11 2.66
CA HIS A 83 16.26 23.45 2.37
C HIS A 83 17.19 23.47 1.13
N LEU A 84 16.78 22.79 0.06
CA LEU A 84 17.55 22.64 -1.17
C LEU A 84 17.16 23.71 -2.20
N GLY A 85 18.16 24.43 -2.70
CA GLY A 85 17.98 25.42 -3.75
C GLY A 85 17.12 26.62 -3.31
N ALA A 86 16.43 27.23 -4.27
CA ALA A 86 15.56 28.39 -4.06
C ALA A 86 14.09 28.09 -4.43
N ALA A 87 13.68 26.82 -4.33
CA ALA A 87 12.34 26.39 -4.69
C ALA A 87 11.29 27.06 -3.80
N GLN A 88 10.18 27.48 -4.41
CA GLN A 88 9.06 28.03 -3.66
C GLN A 88 8.32 26.89 -2.94
N PRO A 89 7.87 27.08 -1.68
CA PRO A 89 7.07 26.07 -1.01
C PRO A 89 5.80 25.72 -1.80
N LEU A 90 5.48 24.43 -1.87
CA LEU A 90 4.18 23.96 -2.36
C LEU A 90 3.06 24.37 -1.39
N PRO A 91 1.80 24.38 -1.81
CA PRO A 91 0.65 24.56 -0.92
C PRO A 91 0.68 23.57 0.27
N GLN A 92 0.30 24.06 1.45
CA GLN A 92 0.29 23.32 2.72
C GLN A 92 -1.05 23.44 3.46
N SER A 93 -2.07 24.06 2.84
CA SER A 93 -3.39 24.23 3.44
C SER A 93 -4.50 24.29 2.39
N VAL A 94 -5.72 23.98 2.81
CA VAL A 94 -6.92 24.03 1.95
C VAL A 94 -7.19 25.44 1.41
N ASP A 95 -6.82 26.48 2.16
CA ASP A 95 -6.95 27.88 1.71
C ASP A 95 -5.99 28.22 0.55
N GLN A 96 -4.87 27.52 0.45
CA GLN A 96 -3.89 27.68 -0.63
C GLN A 96 -4.20 26.80 -1.83
N LEU A 97 -4.80 25.63 -1.60
CA LEU A 97 -5.18 24.69 -2.64
C LEU A 97 -6.46 23.94 -2.24
N ALA A 98 -7.54 24.22 -2.96
CA ALA A 98 -8.73 23.39 -2.90
C ALA A 98 -8.41 22.02 -3.51
N THR A 99 -8.88 20.96 -2.86
CA THR A 99 -8.62 19.59 -3.30
C THR A 99 -9.23 19.31 -4.68
N GLN A 100 -8.46 18.59 -5.49
CA GLN A 100 -8.81 18.13 -6.82
C GLN A 100 -8.64 16.60 -6.89
N VAL A 101 -9.39 15.95 -7.76
CA VAL A 101 -9.23 14.51 -8.04
C VAL A 101 -8.39 14.36 -9.29
N LEU A 102 -7.26 13.67 -9.20
CA LEU A 102 -6.45 13.30 -10.37
C LEU A 102 -7.10 12.11 -11.09
N LYS A 103 -6.66 11.85 -12.33
CA LYS A 103 -7.29 10.84 -13.19
C LYS A 103 -7.31 9.42 -12.61
N ASP A 104 -6.33 9.11 -11.76
CA ASP A 104 -6.12 7.82 -11.07
C ASP A 104 -6.98 7.69 -9.78
N GLY A 105 -7.69 8.76 -9.42
CA GLY A 105 -8.48 8.87 -8.20
C GLY A 105 -7.72 9.56 -7.05
N SER A 106 -6.43 9.80 -7.16
CA SER A 106 -5.66 10.41 -6.08
C SER A 106 -6.15 11.84 -5.76
N LEU A 107 -6.16 12.21 -4.49
CA LEU A 107 -6.64 13.52 -4.04
C LEU A 107 -5.49 14.53 -3.97
N LEU A 108 -5.38 15.40 -4.97
CA LEU A 108 -4.43 16.52 -4.98
C LEU A 108 -4.94 17.63 -4.06
N GLY A 109 -4.37 17.72 -2.87
CA GLY A 109 -4.67 18.76 -1.88
C GLY A 109 -3.76 18.62 -0.66
N CYS A 110 -4.06 19.34 0.42
CA CYS A 110 -3.18 19.47 1.59
C CYS A 110 -3.76 18.88 2.88
N ARG A 111 -4.95 18.26 2.86
CA ARG A 111 -5.47 17.56 4.05
C ARG A 111 -4.62 16.34 4.36
N LYS A 112 -4.79 15.80 5.56
CA LYS A 112 -4.16 14.53 5.94
C LYS A 112 -4.44 13.47 4.86
N TRP A 113 -3.40 12.77 4.40
CA TRP A 113 -3.43 11.74 3.34
C TRP A 113 -3.66 12.24 1.90
N GLU A 114 -3.93 13.53 1.68
CA GLU A 114 -3.93 14.09 0.32
C GLU A 114 -2.47 14.22 -0.17
N LEU A 115 -2.28 14.35 -1.48
CA LEU A 115 -0.95 14.23 -2.12
C LEU A 115 0.08 15.28 -1.66
N LEU A 116 -0.34 16.43 -1.14
CA LEU A 116 0.53 17.46 -0.58
C LEU A 116 0.46 17.53 0.96
N ASP A 117 -0.04 16.49 1.63
CA ASP A 117 0.13 16.36 3.07
C ASP A 117 1.62 16.42 3.42
N LEU A 118 2.01 17.41 4.21
CA LEU A 118 3.41 17.64 4.57
C LEU A 118 4.01 16.43 5.30
N LYS A 119 3.18 15.61 5.97
CA LYS A 119 3.63 14.42 6.69
C LYS A 119 4.16 13.31 5.79
N TRP A 120 3.88 13.32 4.48
CA TRP A 120 4.56 12.42 3.54
C TRP A 120 6.09 12.63 3.52
N SER A 121 6.57 13.79 3.99
CA SER A 121 8.01 14.03 4.17
C SER A 121 8.64 13.13 5.24
N GLU A 122 7.86 12.54 6.15
CA GLU A 122 8.35 11.51 7.09
C GLU A 122 8.85 10.27 6.33
N ALA A 123 8.16 9.89 5.24
CA ALA A 123 8.57 8.80 4.36
C ALA A 123 9.89 9.10 3.64
N LEU A 124 10.07 10.34 3.14
CA LEU A 124 11.35 10.78 2.58
C LEU A 124 12.50 10.63 3.59
N VAL A 125 12.31 11.06 4.83
CA VAL A 125 13.36 10.92 5.87
C VAL A 125 13.65 9.47 6.16
N ALA A 126 12.60 8.68 6.42
CA ALA A 126 12.76 7.27 6.76
C ALA A 126 13.52 6.55 5.63
N TRP A 127 13.10 6.75 4.38
CA TRP A 127 13.73 6.16 3.21
C TRP A 127 15.21 6.54 3.10
N ILE A 128 15.53 7.81 3.32
CA ILE A 128 16.91 8.29 3.38
C ILE A 128 17.70 7.62 4.51
N GLU A 129 17.12 7.53 5.72
CA GLU A 129 17.77 6.95 6.89
C GLU A 129 18.04 5.44 6.72
N ASN A 130 17.20 4.74 5.95
CA ASN A 130 17.20 3.26 5.84
C ASN A 130 17.54 2.73 4.45
N LEU A 131 18.00 3.56 3.49
CA LEU A 131 18.27 3.15 2.10
C LEU A 131 19.15 1.89 1.98
N ARG A 132 20.03 1.67 2.96
CA ARG A 132 20.97 0.54 3.03
C ARG A 132 20.84 -0.29 4.31
N ASP A 133 19.84 -0.01 5.14
CA ASP A 133 19.64 -0.65 6.44
C ASP A 133 18.26 -1.32 6.46
N HIS A 134 18.20 -2.53 5.92
CA HIS A 134 16.98 -3.32 5.89
C HIS A 134 17.00 -4.39 7.00
N ALA A 135 15.82 -4.64 7.56
CA ALA A 135 15.58 -5.80 8.39
C ALA A 135 15.98 -7.09 7.67
N THR A 136 16.33 -8.13 8.42
CA THR A 136 16.73 -9.40 7.78
C THR A 136 15.53 -10.09 7.16
N PHE A 137 15.61 -10.41 5.86
CA PHE A 137 14.61 -11.20 5.17
C PHE A 137 14.42 -12.60 5.80
N GLY A 138 13.21 -12.89 6.29
CA GLY A 138 12.82 -14.24 6.71
C GLY A 138 12.81 -15.21 5.52
N THR A 139 13.23 -16.46 5.73
CA THR A 139 13.37 -17.46 4.64
C THR A 139 12.63 -18.77 4.90
N THR A 140 11.87 -18.84 5.99
CA THR A 140 11.10 -20.03 6.39
C THR A 140 9.62 -19.64 6.51
N PRO A 141 8.92 -19.47 5.36
CA PRO A 141 7.55 -18.99 5.33
C PRO A 141 6.60 -20.02 5.92
N ALA A 142 5.50 -19.52 6.49
CA ALA A 142 4.42 -20.36 6.95
C ALA A 142 3.75 -21.13 5.80
N LEU A 143 3.41 -22.39 6.07
CA LEU A 143 2.59 -23.24 5.21
C LEU A 143 1.48 -23.87 6.06
N LEU A 144 0.26 -23.33 5.96
CA LEU A 144 -0.85 -23.70 6.83
C LEU A 144 -1.98 -24.38 6.07
N GLN A 145 -2.45 -25.52 6.59
CA GLN A 145 -3.64 -26.18 6.06
C GLN A 145 -4.91 -25.49 6.60
N ILE A 146 -5.83 -25.14 5.71
CA ILE A 146 -7.13 -24.55 6.03
C ILE A 146 -8.27 -25.49 5.62
N PRO A 147 -9.51 -25.30 6.13
CA PRO A 147 -10.64 -26.11 5.71
C PRO A 147 -11.04 -25.85 4.24
N ASP A 148 -11.78 -26.79 3.65
CA ASP A 148 -12.35 -26.64 2.31
C ASP A 148 -13.48 -25.59 2.25
N GLU A 149 -14.06 -25.25 3.40
CA GLU A 149 -14.93 -24.09 3.56
C GLU A 149 -14.28 -23.04 4.48
N VAL A 150 -14.01 -21.86 3.94
CA VAL A 150 -13.29 -20.80 4.63
C VAL A 150 -13.75 -19.44 4.14
N LEU A 151 -13.95 -18.51 5.07
CA LEU A 151 -14.15 -17.09 4.82
C LEU A 151 -12.83 -16.35 5.08
N LEU A 152 -12.40 -15.58 4.08
CA LEU A 152 -11.27 -14.70 4.14
C LEU A 152 -11.74 -13.26 3.94
N ASP A 153 -11.22 -12.34 4.73
CA ASP A 153 -11.36 -10.90 4.48
C ASP A 153 -9.99 -10.27 4.22
N LEU A 154 -9.92 -9.44 3.18
CA LEU A 154 -8.69 -8.82 2.66
C LEU A 154 -8.86 -7.29 2.62
N ALA A 155 -7.89 -6.55 3.16
CA ALA A 155 -7.82 -5.10 3.00
C ALA A 155 -6.36 -4.66 2.81
N GLY A 156 -6.08 -3.90 1.74
CA GLY A 156 -4.82 -3.18 1.55
C GLY A 156 -4.96 -1.72 1.93
N ASP A 157 -3.83 -1.07 2.23
CA ASP A 157 -3.74 0.38 2.38
C ASP A 157 -4.71 0.87 3.47
N TRP A 158 -4.86 0.01 4.50
CA TRP A 158 -5.76 0.18 5.62
C TRP A 158 -5.04 0.83 6.82
N GLY A 159 -3.72 0.67 6.90
CA GLY A 159 -2.84 1.04 8.02
C GLY A 159 -2.65 2.54 8.25
N THR A 160 -3.73 3.33 8.17
CA THR A 160 -3.80 4.76 8.49
C THR A 160 -4.07 5.03 9.98
N GLY A 161 -4.42 3.98 10.74
CA GLY A 161 -4.94 4.06 12.09
C GLY A 161 -6.32 4.74 12.15
N TYR A 162 -6.85 4.90 13.37
CA TYR A 162 -8.13 5.60 13.58
C TYR A 162 -7.91 7.10 13.71
N PHE A 163 -7.42 7.71 12.63
CA PHE A 163 -6.95 9.11 12.63
C PHE A 163 -8.07 10.15 12.82
N GLU A 164 -9.32 9.74 12.72
CA GLU A 164 -10.51 10.50 13.10
C GLU A 164 -11.56 9.57 13.73
N PRO A 165 -12.50 10.07 14.55
CA PRO A 165 -13.59 9.25 15.05
C PRO A 165 -14.40 8.67 13.90
N GLN A 166 -14.61 7.34 13.90
CA GLN A 166 -15.25 6.65 12.80
C GLN A 166 -14.48 6.87 11.49
N SER A 167 -13.15 6.74 11.49
CA SER A 167 -12.38 6.74 10.24
C SER A 167 -12.82 5.56 9.35
N ALA A 168 -12.44 5.62 8.06
CA ALA A 168 -12.65 4.51 7.14
C ALA A 168 -12.06 3.19 7.68
N ALA A 169 -10.82 3.25 8.18
CA ALA A 169 -10.15 2.11 8.79
C ALA A 169 -10.97 1.49 9.93
N GLN A 170 -11.53 2.32 10.83
CA GLN A 170 -12.37 1.85 11.93
C GLN A 170 -13.62 1.13 11.43
N ARG A 171 -14.36 1.75 10.51
CA ARG A 171 -15.58 1.15 9.96
C ARG A 171 -15.31 -0.17 9.23
N VAL A 172 -14.23 -0.24 8.46
CA VAL A 172 -13.82 -1.47 7.77
C VAL A 172 -13.46 -2.56 8.79
N ALA A 173 -12.71 -2.25 9.84
CA ALA A 173 -12.37 -3.23 10.88
C ALA A 173 -13.60 -3.73 11.66
N ASP A 174 -14.55 -2.85 11.99
CA ASP A 174 -15.80 -3.22 12.64
C ASP A 174 -16.61 -4.21 11.79
N LEU A 175 -16.65 -4.00 10.45
CA LEU A 175 -17.35 -4.88 9.52
C LEU A 175 -16.65 -6.23 9.33
N ILE A 176 -15.32 -6.24 9.18
CA ILE A 176 -14.54 -7.50 9.13
C ILE A 176 -14.73 -8.30 10.43
N THR A 177 -14.73 -7.63 11.58
CA THR A 177 -15.00 -8.30 12.88
C THR A 177 -16.41 -8.92 12.91
N ALA A 178 -17.40 -8.22 12.36
CA ALA A 178 -18.77 -8.70 12.27
C ALA A 178 -18.95 -9.88 11.30
N ASP A 179 -18.10 -9.99 10.28
CA ASP A 179 -18.10 -11.10 9.33
C ASP A 179 -17.65 -12.43 9.94
N GLN A 180 -16.93 -12.37 11.08
CA GLN A 180 -16.35 -13.53 11.75
C GLN A 180 -15.50 -14.41 10.78
N PRO A 181 -14.56 -13.82 10.02
CA PRO A 181 -13.74 -14.57 9.10
C PRO A 181 -12.86 -15.59 9.83
N GLN A 182 -12.50 -16.66 9.14
CA GLN A 182 -11.48 -17.58 9.63
C GLN A 182 -10.07 -17.05 9.36
N VAL A 183 -9.89 -16.34 8.24
CA VAL A 183 -8.59 -15.77 7.87
C VAL A 183 -8.76 -14.30 7.54
N THR A 184 -7.87 -13.45 8.03
CA THR A 184 -7.81 -12.03 7.63
C THR A 184 -6.43 -11.69 7.11
N ILE A 185 -6.35 -10.92 6.04
CA ILE A 185 -5.07 -10.59 5.41
C ILE A 185 -4.98 -9.09 5.12
N HIS A 186 -4.00 -8.42 5.71
CA HIS A 186 -3.60 -7.06 5.37
C HIS A 186 -2.67 -7.09 4.16
N LEU A 187 -3.00 -6.37 3.08
CA LEU A 187 -2.24 -6.40 1.82
C LEU A 187 -1.09 -5.38 1.78
N GLY A 188 -0.62 -4.94 2.95
CA GLY A 188 0.47 -3.97 3.09
C GLY A 188 0.00 -2.52 3.14
N ASP A 189 0.97 -1.64 3.31
CA ASP A 189 0.85 -0.18 3.47
C ASP A 189 0.30 0.28 4.84
N VAL A 190 1.25 0.55 5.73
CA VAL A 190 1.08 1.16 7.04
C VAL A 190 1.78 2.52 7.07
N TYR A 191 0.99 3.56 7.28
CA TYR A 191 1.38 4.93 6.97
C TYR A 191 1.91 5.70 8.18
N TYR A 192 2.81 6.67 7.99
CA TYR A 192 3.27 7.23 6.71
C TYR A 192 4.45 6.50 6.09
N ALA A 193 5.25 5.80 6.88
CA ALA A 193 6.52 5.25 6.43
C ALA A 193 6.84 3.89 7.04
N GLY A 194 5.82 3.17 7.52
CA GLY A 194 5.95 1.89 8.19
C GLY A 194 6.98 1.90 9.31
N THR A 195 7.12 3.01 10.03
CA THR A 195 8.00 3.07 11.20
C THR A 195 7.51 2.13 12.29
N ASP A 196 8.36 1.75 13.26
CA ASP A 196 7.95 0.93 14.41
C ASP A 196 6.69 1.47 15.12
N SER A 197 6.55 2.80 15.17
CA SER A 197 5.36 3.43 15.74
C SER A 197 4.15 3.40 14.81
N ASP A 198 4.34 3.50 13.49
CA ASP A 198 3.24 3.41 12.55
C ASP A 198 2.66 2.00 12.59
N GLU A 199 3.52 0.99 12.46
CA GLU A 199 3.16 -0.44 12.52
C GLU A 199 2.40 -0.78 13.79
N ARG A 200 3.01 -0.52 14.94
CA ARG A 200 2.41 -0.83 16.24
C ARG A 200 1.08 -0.12 16.45
N ASN A 201 0.97 1.16 16.11
CA ASN A 201 -0.22 1.94 16.45
C ASN A 201 -1.35 1.75 15.43
N ASN A 202 -1.02 1.67 14.15
CA ASN A 202 -2.01 1.65 13.10
C ASN A 202 -2.53 0.24 12.83
N LEU A 203 -1.74 -0.80 13.10
CA LEU A 203 -2.21 -2.20 13.07
C LEU A 203 -2.76 -2.72 14.39
N ALA A 204 -2.62 -2.00 15.51
CA ALA A 204 -3.10 -2.44 16.83
C ALA A 204 -4.57 -2.92 16.86
N SER A 205 -5.41 -2.38 15.97
CA SER A 205 -6.84 -2.71 15.87
C SER A 205 -7.18 -3.50 14.60
N TRP A 206 -6.20 -4.17 14.00
CA TRP A 206 -6.45 -5.06 12.87
C TRP A 206 -7.44 -6.17 13.30
N PRO A 207 -8.52 -6.40 12.54
CA PRO A 207 -9.52 -7.41 12.88
C PRO A 207 -8.96 -8.81 12.65
N MET A 208 -8.74 -9.57 13.72
CA MET A 208 -8.11 -10.89 13.65
C MET A 208 -9.08 -11.99 13.21
N GLY A 209 -8.66 -12.81 12.26
CA GLY A 209 -9.36 -14.04 11.86
C GLY A 209 -9.31 -15.11 12.96
N SER A 210 -10.38 -15.92 13.05
CA SER A 210 -10.50 -16.96 14.08
C SER A 210 -9.53 -18.15 13.95
N LYS A 211 -8.85 -18.30 12.81
CA LYS A 211 -7.82 -19.33 12.59
C LYS A 211 -6.42 -18.77 12.43
N ALA A 212 -6.26 -17.73 11.61
CA ALA A 212 -4.97 -17.11 11.34
C ALA A 212 -5.17 -15.71 10.76
N SER A 213 -4.16 -14.85 10.92
CA SER A 213 -4.12 -13.54 10.28
C SER A 213 -2.75 -13.29 9.70
N PHE A 214 -2.68 -12.53 8.62
CA PHE A 214 -1.43 -12.24 7.91
C PHE A 214 -1.38 -10.76 7.48
N SER A 215 -0.18 -10.24 7.30
CA SER A 215 0.14 -8.92 6.75
C SER A 215 1.29 -9.05 5.74
N LEU A 216 1.14 -8.43 4.58
CA LEU A 216 2.19 -8.35 3.55
C LEU A 216 3.05 -7.10 3.77
N ASN A 217 4.31 -7.18 3.35
CA ASN A 217 5.23 -6.04 3.29
C ASN A 217 4.92 -5.16 2.06
N SER A 218 5.27 -3.87 2.10
CA SER A 218 4.93 -2.86 1.07
C SER A 218 6.04 -1.83 0.83
N ASN A 219 5.80 -0.87 -0.08
CA ASN A 219 6.72 0.25 -0.25
C ASN A 219 6.79 1.14 1.00
N HIS A 220 5.68 1.37 1.72
CA HIS A 220 5.70 2.21 2.93
C HIS A 220 6.50 1.57 4.05
N GLU A 221 6.35 0.28 4.28
CA GLU A 221 7.18 -0.48 5.23
C GLU A 221 8.67 -0.43 4.87
N MET A 222 9.00 -0.52 3.57
CA MET A 222 10.39 -0.46 3.13
C MET A 222 11.03 0.92 3.28
N TYR A 223 10.26 2.01 3.45
CA TYR A 223 10.85 3.31 3.78
C TYR A 223 11.55 3.29 5.14
N SER A 224 11.06 2.54 6.12
CA SER A 224 11.76 2.32 7.39
C SER A 224 12.71 1.12 7.37
N GLY A 225 12.99 0.55 6.19
CA GLY A 225 13.76 -0.68 6.05
C GLY A 225 13.03 -1.93 6.56
N ALA A 226 11.71 -1.87 6.73
CA ALA A 226 10.83 -2.93 7.23
C ALA A 226 11.15 -3.43 8.66
N HIS A 227 11.93 -2.71 9.46
CA HIS A 227 12.24 -3.11 10.84
C HIS A 227 10.96 -3.19 11.69
N GLY A 228 10.13 -2.15 11.64
CA GLY A 228 8.84 -2.12 12.33
C GLY A 228 7.91 -3.25 11.87
N TYR A 229 7.86 -3.51 10.57
CA TYR A 229 7.05 -4.58 9.99
C TYR A 229 7.45 -5.96 10.53
N PHE A 230 8.76 -6.29 10.51
CA PHE A 230 9.23 -7.60 10.97
C PHE A 230 9.05 -7.82 12.48
N ASP A 231 9.07 -6.75 13.27
CA ASP A 231 8.73 -6.79 14.70
C ASP A 231 7.21 -6.96 14.91
N GLU A 232 6.39 -6.29 14.12
CA GLU A 232 4.93 -6.34 14.24
C GLU A 232 4.38 -7.70 13.82
N ILE A 233 4.90 -8.32 12.74
CA ILE A 233 4.46 -9.68 12.36
C ILE A 233 4.82 -10.74 13.39
N GLN A 234 5.88 -10.54 14.19
CA GLN A 234 6.18 -11.44 15.31
C GLN A 234 5.18 -11.28 16.46
N THR A 235 4.64 -10.07 16.63
CA THR A 235 3.76 -9.71 17.75
C THR A 235 2.30 -9.99 17.44
N LEU A 236 1.80 -9.48 16.31
CA LEU A 236 0.39 -9.48 15.95
C LEU A 236 0.02 -10.61 14.97
N PHE A 237 0.97 -11.07 14.14
CA PHE A 237 0.75 -12.09 13.11
C PHE A 237 1.64 -13.34 13.28
N PRO A 238 1.68 -13.97 14.47
CA PRO A 238 2.68 -15.01 14.80
C PRO A 238 2.62 -16.24 13.87
N ASP A 239 1.47 -16.49 13.24
CA ASP A 239 1.29 -17.58 12.28
C ASP A 239 2.16 -17.42 11.01
N GLN A 240 2.70 -16.23 10.73
CA GLN A 240 3.62 -15.97 9.61
C GLN A 240 5.04 -16.53 9.80
N GLN A 241 5.40 -16.94 11.01
CA GLN A 241 6.75 -17.43 11.31
C GLN A 241 7.86 -16.40 11.00
N GLY A 242 7.59 -15.12 11.27
CA GLY A 242 8.57 -14.03 11.09
C GLY A 242 9.02 -13.85 9.63
N THR A 243 8.18 -14.25 8.67
CA THR A 243 8.46 -14.17 7.24
C THR A 243 7.36 -13.35 6.55
N SER A 244 7.75 -12.51 5.58
CA SER A 244 6.86 -11.56 4.89
C SER A 244 6.04 -12.16 3.75
N TYR A 245 6.16 -13.47 3.56
CA TYR A 245 5.44 -14.26 2.57
C TYR A 245 5.02 -15.60 3.20
N PHE A 246 3.94 -16.18 2.71
CA PHE A 246 3.31 -17.37 3.31
C PHE A 246 2.43 -18.12 2.30
N ALA A 247 2.01 -19.33 2.66
CA ALA A 247 1.02 -20.07 1.90
C ALA A 247 -0.02 -20.75 2.78
N LEU A 248 -1.26 -20.79 2.29
CA LEU A 248 -2.37 -21.54 2.84
C LEU A 248 -2.86 -22.56 1.82
N PHE A 249 -3.30 -23.74 2.24
CA PHE A 249 -3.82 -24.72 1.28
C PHE A 249 -4.96 -25.57 1.85
N ASN A 250 -5.83 -26.04 0.96
CA ASN A 250 -6.83 -27.06 1.27
C ASN A 250 -6.90 -28.10 0.14
N THR A 251 -8.00 -28.83 -0.04
CA THR A 251 -8.11 -29.84 -1.11
C THR A 251 -8.13 -29.21 -2.51
N HIS A 252 -8.60 -27.97 -2.64
CA HIS A 252 -8.92 -27.33 -3.92
C HIS A 252 -8.10 -26.08 -4.23
N TRP A 253 -7.55 -25.42 -3.21
CA TRP A 253 -6.94 -24.11 -3.30
C TRP A 253 -5.56 -24.09 -2.68
N LEU A 254 -4.66 -23.36 -3.32
CA LEU A 254 -3.39 -22.90 -2.79
C LEU A 254 -3.41 -21.36 -2.82
N ILE A 255 -3.39 -20.74 -1.65
CA ILE A 255 -3.35 -19.30 -1.45
C ILE A 255 -1.91 -18.93 -1.12
N ILE A 256 -1.36 -17.93 -1.78
CA ILE A 256 0.05 -17.57 -1.70
C ILE A 256 0.14 -16.06 -1.47
N GLY A 257 0.67 -15.64 -0.32
CA GLY A 257 1.02 -14.25 -0.04
C GLY A 257 2.49 -13.99 -0.36
N LEU A 258 2.77 -12.94 -1.13
CA LEU A 258 4.12 -12.56 -1.56
C LEU A 258 4.61 -11.30 -0.87
N ASP A 259 5.91 -11.25 -0.63
CA ASP A 259 6.61 -9.98 -0.40
C ASP A 259 7.10 -9.46 -1.75
N SER A 260 6.36 -8.49 -2.28
CA SER A 260 6.70 -7.83 -3.54
C SER A 260 7.56 -6.58 -3.35
N ALA A 261 7.89 -6.19 -2.12
CA ALA A 261 8.50 -4.89 -1.83
C ALA A 261 9.98 -5.01 -1.42
N TYR A 262 10.35 -6.05 -0.67
CA TYR A 262 11.70 -6.20 -0.12
C TYR A 262 12.80 -6.20 -1.19
N ALA A 263 12.50 -6.76 -2.38
CA ALA A 263 13.43 -6.80 -3.50
C ALA A 263 13.18 -5.70 -4.54
N SER A 264 12.21 -4.80 -4.31
CA SER A 264 11.93 -3.69 -5.20
C SER A 264 13.08 -2.68 -5.19
N ASP A 265 13.21 -1.91 -6.27
CA ASP A 265 14.31 -0.94 -6.45
C ASP A 265 14.19 0.19 -5.42
N GLU A 266 15.12 0.23 -4.48
CA GLU A 266 15.16 1.26 -3.44
C GLU A 266 15.31 2.68 -4.01
N MET A 267 15.92 2.84 -5.19
CA MET A 267 16.07 4.13 -5.84
C MET A 267 14.82 4.58 -6.60
N GLN A 268 13.82 3.69 -6.73
CA GLN A 268 12.47 3.99 -7.19
C GLN A 268 11.45 3.96 -6.04
N LEU A 269 11.90 4.12 -4.79
CA LEU A 269 11.05 4.12 -3.59
C LEU A 269 10.16 2.87 -3.48
N TYR A 270 10.69 1.72 -3.91
CA TYR A 270 10.03 0.43 -3.81
C TYR A 270 8.68 0.31 -4.55
N MET A 271 8.36 1.25 -5.46
CA MET A 271 7.02 1.36 -6.08
C MET A 271 6.69 0.24 -7.08
N ASP A 272 7.71 -0.42 -7.64
CA ASP A 272 7.54 -1.46 -8.64
C ASP A 272 7.84 -2.82 -8.03
N GLY A 273 6.82 -3.68 -7.94
CA GLY A 273 6.98 -4.98 -7.28
C GLY A 273 8.05 -5.87 -7.92
N ASN A 274 8.82 -6.56 -7.08
CA ASN A 274 9.90 -7.45 -7.51
C ASN A 274 10.06 -8.63 -6.54
N LEU A 275 10.44 -9.80 -7.06
CA LEU A 275 10.75 -10.98 -6.25
C LEU A 275 12.26 -11.20 -6.17
N ASN A 276 12.75 -11.55 -4.98
CA ASN A 276 14.12 -12.05 -4.83
C ASN A 276 14.21 -13.54 -5.23
N ALA A 277 15.43 -14.00 -5.50
CA ALA A 277 15.68 -15.37 -5.92
C ALA A 277 15.23 -16.44 -4.91
N VAL A 278 15.23 -16.13 -3.60
CA VAL A 278 14.77 -17.06 -2.56
C VAL A 278 13.27 -17.28 -2.68
N GLN A 279 12.50 -16.21 -2.86
CA GLN A 279 11.05 -16.28 -3.01
C GLN A 279 10.64 -16.90 -4.36
N GLU A 280 11.37 -16.61 -5.45
CA GLU A 280 11.17 -17.27 -6.75
C GLU A 280 11.39 -18.79 -6.69
N GLN A 281 12.44 -19.23 -5.99
CA GLN A 281 12.72 -20.64 -5.77
C GLN A 281 11.67 -21.30 -4.88
N TRP A 282 11.30 -20.64 -3.78
CA TRP A 282 10.24 -21.11 -2.88
C TRP A 282 8.90 -21.30 -3.61
N LEU A 283 8.51 -20.36 -4.47
CA LEU A 283 7.30 -20.48 -5.30
C LEU A 283 7.35 -21.71 -6.20
N SER A 284 8.49 -21.95 -6.84
CA SER A 284 8.70 -23.11 -7.71
C SER A 284 8.54 -24.42 -6.92
N ASP A 285 9.14 -24.50 -5.73
CA ASP A 285 9.07 -25.67 -4.84
C ASP A 285 7.67 -25.88 -4.25
N LEU A 286 6.98 -24.79 -3.91
CA LEU A 286 5.61 -24.82 -3.42
C LEU A 286 4.65 -25.34 -4.51
N MET A 287 4.85 -24.93 -5.76
CA MET A 287 4.06 -25.42 -6.88
C MET A 287 4.32 -26.90 -7.16
N ALA A 288 5.57 -27.37 -7.05
CA ALA A 288 5.92 -28.77 -7.20
C ALA A 288 5.30 -29.66 -6.10
N SER A 289 5.21 -29.16 -4.87
CA SER A 289 4.75 -29.93 -3.71
C SER A 289 3.24 -29.81 -3.44
N HIS A 290 2.65 -28.64 -3.67
CA HIS A 290 1.26 -28.33 -3.30
C HIS A 290 0.42 -27.76 -4.46
N GLY A 291 1.01 -27.42 -5.61
CA GLY A 291 0.28 -26.83 -6.74
C GLY A 291 -0.58 -27.81 -7.55
N GLN A 292 -0.23 -29.10 -7.56
CA GLN A 292 -0.92 -30.08 -8.42
C GLN A 292 -2.40 -30.24 -8.04
N GLY A 293 -3.30 -30.05 -9.02
CA GLY A 293 -4.74 -30.22 -8.85
C GLY A 293 -5.45 -29.08 -8.11
N ARG A 294 -4.72 -28.05 -7.67
CA ARG A 294 -5.27 -26.89 -6.97
C ARG A 294 -5.34 -25.66 -7.87
N LYS A 295 -6.35 -24.83 -7.61
CA LYS A 295 -6.42 -23.45 -8.12
C LYS A 295 -5.57 -22.54 -7.25
N ILE A 296 -4.98 -21.52 -7.85
CA ILE A 296 -4.02 -20.62 -7.21
C ILE A 296 -4.66 -19.27 -6.97
N ILE A 297 -4.67 -18.84 -5.71
CA ILE A 297 -4.96 -17.46 -5.32
C ILE A 297 -3.64 -16.82 -4.93
N LEU A 298 -3.28 -15.72 -5.58
CA LEU A 298 -2.08 -14.96 -5.28
C LEU A 298 -2.46 -13.65 -4.59
N LEU A 299 -1.68 -13.25 -3.59
CA LEU A 299 -1.82 -12.01 -2.83
C LEU A 299 -0.47 -11.28 -2.86
N SER A 300 -0.46 -10.00 -3.17
CA SER A 300 0.75 -9.15 -3.11
C SER A 300 0.36 -7.73 -2.71
N HIS A 301 1.33 -6.92 -2.31
CA HIS A 301 1.09 -5.48 -2.21
C HIS A 301 1.00 -4.86 -3.60
N HIS A 302 2.06 -4.99 -4.40
CA HIS A 302 2.14 -4.45 -5.75
C HIS A 302 1.28 -5.22 -6.77
N GLN A 303 0.74 -4.49 -7.75
CA GLN A 303 -0.12 -4.98 -8.82
C GLN A 303 0.61 -5.84 -9.87
N GLY A 304 -0.09 -6.87 -10.36
CA GLY A 304 0.35 -7.65 -11.53
C GLY A 304 0.03 -6.99 -12.88
N LEU A 305 -0.92 -6.07 -12.92
CA LEU A 305 -1.34 -5.35 -14.13
C LEU A 305 -1.36 -3.85 -13.86
N ASP A 306 -1.24 -3.02 -14.90
CA ASP A 306 -1.53 -1.60 -14.78
C ASP A 306 -2.95 -1.33 -14.24
N ILE A 307 -3.20 -0.11 -13.79
CA ILE A 307 -4.47 0.31 -13.18
C ILE A 307 -5.70 -0.03 -14.05
N THR A 308 -5.55 -0.07 -15.38
CA THR A 308 -6.61 -0.39 -16.35
C THR A 308 -6.82 -1.89 -16.59
N GLY A 309 -5.99 -2.75 -16.00
CA GLY A 309 -6.00 -4.21 -16.18
C GLY A 309 -5.45 -4.66 -17.54
N LYS A 310 -4.77 -3.78 -18.28
CA LYS A 310 -4.36 -4.03 -19.66
C LYS A 310 -2.95 -4.61 -19.75
N THR A 311 -1.98 -3.91 -19.17
CA THR A 311 -0.54 -4.20 -19.37
C THR A 311 0.03 -4.96 -18.18
N PRO A 312 0.65 -6.14 -18.38
CA PRO A 312 1.38 -6.82 -17.31
C PRO A 312 2.57 -6.01 -16.79
N THR A 313 2.78 -6.05 -15.47
CA THR A 313 3.98 -5.48 -14.82
C THR A 313 5.16 -6.44 -14.89
N ALA A 314 6.35 -6.00 -14.48
CA ALA A 314 7.51 -6.87 -14.35
C ALA A 314 7.25 -8.02 -13.35
N LEU A 315 6.61 -7.72 -12.21
CA LEU A 315 6.21 -8.69 -11.19
C LEU A 315 5.37 -9.83 -11.79
N TYR A 316 4.40 -9.51 -12.66
CA TYR A 316 3.60 -10.54 -13.34
C TYR A 316 4.45 -11.54 -14.10
N GLY A 317 5.47 -11.08 -14.82
CA GLY A 317 6.40 -11.94 -15.54
C GLY A 317 7.17 -12.88 -14.61
N GLN A 318 7.70 -12.37 -13.50
CA GLN A 318 8.42 -13.16 -12.50
C GLN A 318 7.54 -14.21 -11.85
N VAL A 319 6.35 -13.81 -11.40
CA VAL A 319 5.34 -14.69 -10.80
C VAL A 319 4.97 -15.80 -11.77
N CYS A 320 4.58 -15.48 -13.00
CA CYS A 320 4.14 -16.50 -13.95
C CYS A 320 5.24 -17.50 -14.27
N LYS A 321 6.49 -17.02 -14.39
CA LYS A 321 7.66 -17.88 -14.57
C LYS A 321 7.85 -18.81 -13.36
N ALA A 322 7.83 -18.28 -12.14
CA ALA A 322 8.01 -19.04 -10.90
C ALA A 322 6.87 -20.04 -10.64
N LEU A 323 5.66 -19.77 -11.15
CA LEU A 323 4.54 -20.71 -11.09
C LEU A 323 4.63 -21.85 -12.13
N GLY A 324 5.67 -21.88 -12.97
CA GLY A 324 5.87 -22.89 -14.01
C GLY A 324 5.27 -22.49 -15.36
N ASN A 325 5.38 -21.21 -15.74
CA ASN A 325 4.78 -20.60 -16.94
C ASN A 325 3.25 -20.73 -16.98
N ARG A 326 2.63 -20.46 -15.83
CA ARG A 326 1.17 -20.34 -15.69
C ARG A 326 0.82 -19.06 -14.96
N VAL A 327 -0.35 -18.51 -15.25
CA VAL A 327 -0.93 -17.45 -14.42
C VAL A 327 -1.56 -18.04 -13.15
N PRO A 328 -1.67 -17.27 -12.06
CA PRO A 328 -2.59 -17.62 -10.97
C PRO A 328 -4.04 -17.54 -11.46
N ASP A 329 -4.93 -18.33 -10.87
CA ASP A 329 -6.36 -18.31 -11.21
C ASP A 329 -7.02 -17.00 -10.72
N TYR A 330 -6.58 -16.50 -9.56
CA TYR A 330 -6.99 -15.23 -8.96
C TYR A 330 -5.77 -14.49 -8.41
N TRP A 331 -5.74 -13.17 -8.52
CA TRP A 331 -4.70 -12.33 -7.95
C TRP A 331 -5.30 -11.07 -7.32
N TYR A 332 -5.12 -10.91 -6.01
CA TYR A 332 -5.53 -9.74 -5.23
C TYR A 332 -4.30 -8.90 -4.88
N TRP A 333 -4.39 -7.58 -5.03
CA TRP A 333 -3.31 -6.66 -4.68
C TRP A 333 -3.83 -5.36 -4.03
N GLY A 334 -2.97 -4.68 -3.28
CA GLY A 334 -3.21 -3.35 -2.70
C GLY A 334 -2.60 -2.25 -3.59
N HIS A 335 -1.80 -1.37 -2.98
CA HIS A 335 -0.88 -0.35 -3.55
C HIS A 335 -1.57 0.75 -4.35
N LEU A 336 -2.39 0.37 -5.32
CA LEU A 336 -3.30 1.30 -5.96
C LEU A 336 -4.44 1.53 -4.97
N HIS A 337 -4.65 2.78 -4.56
CA HIS A 337 -5.63 3.15 -3.52
C HIS A 337 -7.11 2.96 -3.92
N ASN A 338 -7.39 2.09 -4.88
CA ASN A 338 -8.68 1.89 -5.53
C ASN A 338 -9.31 0.53 -5.14
N GLY A 339 -10.64 0.47 -5.25
CA GLY A 339 -11.38 -0.80 -5.32
C GLY A 339 -11.68 -1.11 -6.77
N ILE A 340 -11.08 -2.18 -7.33
CA ILE A 340 -11.24 -2.52 -8.75
C ILE A 340 -11.46 -4.02 -8.93
N PHE A 341 -12.50 -4.35 -9.69
CA PHE A 341 -12.79 -5.71 -10.14
C PHE A 341 -12.55 -5.80 -11.64
N TYR A 342 -11.49 -6.52 -12.03
CA TYR A 342 -11.11 -6.65 -13.45
C TYR A 342 -11.85 -7.80 -14.15
N ALA A 343 -12.00 -7.65 -15.46
CA ALA A 343 -12.45 -8.72 -16.34
C ALA A 343 -11.39 -9.84 -16.37
N PRO A 344 -11.81 -11.12 -16.56
CA PRO A 344 -10.86 -12.21 -16.72
C PRO A 344 -9.89 -11.93 -17.87
N LYS A 345 -8.59 -12.00 -17.57
CA LYS A 345 -7.52 -11.73 -18.52
C LYS A 345 -6.91 -13.03 -19.01
N THR A 346 -7.08 -13.32 -20.29
CA THR A 346 -6.29 -14.37 -20.95
C THR A 346 -4.87 -13.87 -21.15
N ASP A 347 -3.91 -14.65 -20.68
CA ASP A 347 -2.51 -14.36 -20.88
C ASP A 347 -2.13 -14.44 -22.37
N PRO A 348 -1.43 -13.44 -22.93
CA PRO A 348 -1.12 -13.41 -24.35
C PRO A 348 -0.13 -14.51 -24.79
N GLN A 349 0.62 -15.12 -23.87
CA GLN A 349 1.50 -16.25 -24.13
C GLN A 349 0.80 -17.61 -23.90
N GLY A 350 -0.50 -17.61 -23.60
CA GLY A 350 -1.27 -18.84 -23.40
C GLY A 350 -1.03 -19.50 -22.03
N MET A 351 -0.52 -18.76 -21.05
CA MET A 351 -0.25 -19.27 -19.70
C MET A 351 -1.52 -19.51 -18.85
N GLY A 352 -2.70 -19.08 -19.33
CA GLY A 352 -3.99 -19.33 -18.70
C GLY A 352 -4.88 -18.09 -18.66
N VAL A 353 -5.88 -18.10 -17.77
CA VAL A 353 -6.79 -16.98 -17.52
C VAL A 353 -6.68 -16.56 -16.06
N MET A 354 -6.44 -15.27 -15.82
CA MET A 354 -6.30 -14.69 -14.49
C MET A 354 -7.49 -13.79 -14.16
N ASN A 355 -7.96 -13.89 -12.92
CA ASN A 355 -8.94 -12.98 -12.33
C ASN A 355 -8.26 -11.98 -11.39
N GLY A 356 -8.00 -10.75 -11.85
CA GLY A 356 -7.34 -9.72 -11.06
C GLY A 356 -8.29 -8.89 -10.20
N ARG A 357 -7.87 -8.48 -9.01
CA ARG A 357 -8.62 -7.65 -8.04
C ARG A 357 -7.68 -6.65 -7.38
N CYS A 358 -8.03 -5.36 -7.42
CA CYS A 358 -7.37 -4.34 -6.63
C CYS A 358 -8.21 -4.05 -5.38
N VAL A 359 -7.60 -4.18 -4.20
CA VAL A 359 -8.22 -4.06 -2.87
C VAL A 359 -7.41 -3.06 -2.02
N GLY A 360 -6.92 -1.98 -2.62
CA GLY A 360 -6.12 -0.96 -1.92
C GLY A 360 -6.91 0.23 -1.41
N HIS A 361 -8.24 0.13 -1.33
CA HIS A 361 -9.10 1.22 -0.84
C HIS A 361 -9.50 1.04 0.63
N GLY A 362 -8.61 0.47 1.46
CA GLY A 362 -8.92 0.10 2.84
C GLY A 362 -9.21 1.29 3.76
N ALA A 363 -8.45 2.39 3.63
CA ALA A 363 -8.66 3.54 4.50
C ALA A 363 -8.23 4.91 3.94
N ILE A 364 -7.23 4.97 3.05
CA ILE A 364 -6.77 6.25 2.48
C ILE A 364 -7.93 6.94 1.74
N PRO A 365 -8.20 8.23 2.00
CA PRO A 365 -9.14 9.02 1.20
C PRO A 365 -8.70 9.08 -0.25
N TYR A 366 -9.53 8.52 -1.14
CA TYR A 366 -9.31 8.56 -2.58
C TYR A 366 -10.61 8.95 -3.29
N GLY A 367 -10.50 9.54 -4.47
CA GLY A 367 -11.58 10.05 -5.30
C GLY A 367 -12.04 9.08 -6.39
N ASP A 368 -12.83 9.60 -7.32
CA ASP A 368 -13.37 8.85 -8.45
C ASP A 368 -12.34 8.82 -9.59
N ALA A 369 -11.79 7.64 -9.89
CA ALA A 369 -10.70 7.45 -10.84
C ALA A 369 -11.18 7.42 -12.29
N SER A 370 -11.30 8.60 -12.90
CA SER A 370 -11.80 8.76 -14.28
C SER A 370 -11.04 7.98 -15.35
N GLU A 371 -9.78 7.58 -15.12
CA GLU A 371 -9.04 6.77 -16.11
C GLU A 371 -9.52 5.31 -16.18
N LEU A 372 -10.26 4.87 -15.15
CA LEU A 372 -10.95 3.58 -15.15
C LEU A 372 -12.24 3.62 -15.98
N ASP A 373 -12.77 4.82 -16.27
CA ASP A 373 -13.95 4.99 -17.08
C ASP A 373 -13.72 4.40 -18.48
N HIS A 374 -14.58 3.46 -18.85
CA HIS A 374 -14.52 2.78 -20.15
C HIS A 374 -13.24 1.96 -20.39
N ALA A 375 -12.40 1.74 -19.39
CA ALA A 375 -11.28 0.81 -19.49
C ALA A 375 -11.84 -0.61 -19.75
N PRO A 376 -11.58 -1.24 -20.92
CA PRO A 376 -12.25 -2.50 -21.28
C PRO A 376 -11.95 -3.67 -20.34
N GLY A 377 -10.86 -3.58 -19.58
CA GLY A 377 -10.44 -4.58 -18.60
C GLY A 377 -11.09 -4.41 -17.23
N VAL A 378 -11.88 -3.36 -16.99
CA VAL A 378 -12.47 -3.03 -15.69
C VAL A 378 -13.97 -3.34 -15.73
N LEU A 379 -14.43 -4.26 -14.87
CA LEU A 379 -15.86 -4.57 -14.74
C LEU A 379 -16.54 -3.65 -13.71
N TRP A 380 -15.78 -3.24 -12.71
CA TRP A 380 -16.24 -2.32 -11.66
C TRP A 380 -15.05 -1.63 -11.01
N SER A 381 -15.24 -0.36 -10.67
CA SER A 381 -14.45 0.36 -9.69
C SER A 381 -15.41 1.06 -8.73
N GLU A 382 -14.98 1.32 -7.50
CA GLU A 382 -15.81 2.08 -6.58
C GLU A 382 -15.81 3.57 -6.95
N THR A 383 -17.01 4.11 -7.14
CA THR A 383 -17.28 5.48 -7.58
C THR A 383 -18.30 6.19 -6.67
N GLN A 384 -18.92 5.47 -5.73
CA GLN A 384 -19.91 6.04 -4.84
C GLN A 384 -19.24 6.99 -3.84
N LYS A 385 -19.70 8.24 -3.83
CA LYS A 385 -19.25 9.24 -2.86
C LYS A 385 -19.51 8.79 -1.42
N ALA A 386 -18.51 8.98 -0.56
CA ALA A 386 -18.61 8.63 0.84
C ALA A 386 -19.58 9.55 1.61
N GLY A 387 -19.75 10.79 1.15
CA GLY A 387 -20.52 11.81 1.88
C GLY A 387 -19.78 12.29 3.14
N ASP A 388 -18.45 12.31 3.07
CA ASP A 388 -17.57 12.73 4.15
C ASP A 388 -17.36 14.25 4.10
N ALA A 389 -17.63 14.94 5.21
CA ALA A 389 -17.47 16.39 5.28
C ALA A 389 -15.99 16.82 5.33
N ASN A 390 -15.11 16.00 5.90
CA ASN A 390 -13.67 16.24 5.95
C ASN A 390 -13.03 16.01 4.57
N TYR A 391 -13.56 15.06 3.81
CA TYR A 391 -13.10 14.71 2.46
C TYR A 391 -14.24 14.68 1.44
N PRO A 392 -14.78 15.83 1.01
CA PRO A 392 -16.00 15.88 0.19
C PRO A 392 -15.91 15.16 -1.16
N LEU A 393 -14.69 14.99 -1.69
CA LEU A 393 -14.45 14.38 -2.99
C LEU A 393 -14.23 12.87 -2.92
N ARG A 394 -13.99 12.32 -1.72
CA ARG A 394 -13.66 10.90 -1.59
C ARG A 394 -14.84 9.99 -1.90
N VAL A 395 -14.53 8.84 -2.49
CA VAL A 395 -15.46 7.73 -2.65
C VAL A 395 -15.37 6.80 -1.44
N LEU A 396 -16.22 5.77 -1.40
CA LEU A 396 -16.22 4.81 -0.30
C LEU A 396 -14.93 4.00 -0.25
N ASN A 397 -14.39 3.86 0.95
CA ASN A 397 -13.40 2.83 1.26
C ASN A 397 -14.08 1.47 1.49
N GLY A 398 -13.31 0.39 1.55
CA GLY A 398 -13.85 -0.95 1.65
C GLY A 398 -12.80 -2.07 1.75
N TYR A 399 -13.28 -3.30 1.63
CA TYR A 399 -12.47 -4.52 1.71
C TYR A 399 -13.06 -5.61 0.80
N ALA A 400 -12.29 -6.66 0.55
CA ALA A 400 -12.75 -7.82 -0.19
C ALA A 400 -13.07 -8.98 0.76
N ARG A 401 -14.30 -9.49 0.68
CA ARG A 401 -14.75 -10.70 1.35
C ARG A 401 -14.75 -11.86 0.36
N VAL A 402 -13.98 -12.90 0.67
CA VAL A 402 -13.77 -14.07 -0.19
C VAL A 402 -14.19 -15.33 0.54
N ARG A 403 -15.20 -16.03 0.02
CA ARG A 403 -15.66 -17.31 0.55
C ARG A 403 -15.25 -18.44 -0.39
N LEU A 404 -14.51 -19.41 0.13
CA LEU A 404 -14.21 -20.67 -0.55
C LEU A 404 -15.14 -21.75 0.00
N GLN A 405 -15.74 -22.54 -0.91
CA GLN A 405 -16.60 -23.67 -0.58
C GLN A 405 -16.29 -24.83 -1.53
N GLY A 406 -15.44 -25.74 -1.09
CA GLY A 406 -14.84 -26.74 -1.96
C GLY A 406 -14.05 -26.05 -3.07
N ALA A 407 -14.34 -26.38 -4.33
CA ALA A 407 -13.71 -25.72 -5.48
C ALA A 407 -14.39 -24.40 -5.88
N GLN A 408 -15.45 -23.94 -5.21
CA GLN A 408 -16.14 -22.69 -5.56
C GLN A 408 -15.56 -21.51 -4.79
N ILE A 409 -15.60 -20.33 -5.41
CA ILE A 409 -15.21 -19.05 -4.81
C ILE A 409 -16.35 -18.06 -5.01
N THR A 410 -16.67 -17.31 -3.97
CA THR A 410 -17.56 -16.15 -4.01
C THR A 410 -16.79 -14.95 -3.52
N GLU A 411 -16.81 -13.87 -4.30
CA GLU A 411 -16.10 -12.63 -4.01
C GLU A 411 -17.11 -11.50 -3.84
N GLN A 412 -16.93 -10.70 -2.79
CA GLN A 412 -17.69 -9.48 -2.57
C GLN A 412 -16.74 -8.34 -2.24
N PHE A 413 -16.96 -7.17 -2.86
CA PHE A 413 -16.38 -5.93 -2.38
C PHE A 413 -17.41 -5.25 -1.48
N VAL A 414 -17.03 -5.00 -0.23
CA VAL A 414 -17.92 -4.46 0.79
C VAL A 414 -17.41 -3.08 1.18
N SER A 415 -18.27 -2.08 1.12
CA SER A 415 -17.90 -0.73 1.52
C SER A 415 -17.83 -0.59 3.04
N GLU A 416 -17.17 0.47 3.50
CA GLU A 416 -17.18 0.95 4.88
C GLU A 416 -18.59 1.28 5.44
N LYS A 417 -19.64 1.21 4.63
CA LYS A 417 -21.05 1.33 5.06
C LYS A 417 -21.75 -0.02 5.22
N GLY A 418 -21.04 -1.13 5.03
CA GLY A 418 -21.57 -2.49 5.10
C GLY A 418 -22.38 -2.92 3.88
N THR A 419 -22.41 -2.11 2.81
CA THR A 419 -23.09 -2.47 1.56
C THR A 419 -22.16 -3.25 0.64
N VAL A 420 -22.67 -4.31 0.02
CA VAL A 420 -21.98 -5.00 -1.07
C VAL A 420 -22.01 -4.10 -2.31
N ARG A 421 -20.83 -3.75 -2.80
CA ARG A 421 -20.60 -2.85 -3.94
C ARG A 421 -20.31 -3.63 -5.22
N TRP A 422 -19.77 -4.84 -5.08
CA TRP A 422 -19.63 -5.81 -6.16
C TRP A 422 -19.80 -7.24 -5.62
N PRO A 423 -20.43 -8.19 -6.34
CA PRO A 423 -21.18 -7.97 -7.59
C PRO A 423 -22.34 -6.99 -7.38
N LEU A 424 -22.71 -6.26 -8.43
CA LEU A 424 -23.88 -5.38 -8.39
C LEU A 424 -25.14 -6.26 -8.23
N VAL A 425 -25.87 -6.07 -7.14
CA VAL A 425 -27.12 -6.80 -6.82
C VAL A 425 -28.33 -6.00 -7.26
#